data_AF-A0A7U9NHV2-F1
#
_entry.id   AF-A0A7U9NHV2-F1
#
_cell.length_a   1.000
_cell.length_b   1.000
_cell.length_c   1.000
_cell.angle_alpha   90.00
_cell.angle_beta   90.00
_cell.angle_gamma   90.00
#
_symmetry.space_group_name_H-M   'P 1'
#
loop_
_entity.id
_entity.type
_entity.pdbx_description
1 polymer ?
#
loop_
_entity_poly.entity_id
_entity_poly.type
_entity_poly.pdbx_seq_one_letter_code
_entity_poly.pdbx_strand_id
1 'polypeptide(L)'
;MAILLINGNRKGYGYFMSKTKKVDLKNLEPEEQLKYEIAEELGLLDKVVSEGWKSLSAKETGRIGGLMTKKKKEMQAKLKKEDEERELLIEELL
;
A
#
# COMPACT_ATOMS: atom_id res chain seq x y z
N MET A 1 3.25 -12.52 33.97
CA MET A 1 3.73 -11.26 33.38
C MET A 1 3.39 -11.29 31.91
N ALA A 2 2.39 -10.49 31.55
CA ALA A 2 1.53 -10.69 30.39
C ALA A 2 2.23 -10.48 29.03
N ILE A 3 1.97 -11.42 28.13
CA ILE A 3 1.59 -11.29 26.70
C ILE A 3 2.02 -9.98 26.01
N LEU A 4 2.81 -10.06 24.94
CA LEU A 4 2.34 -9.77 23.57
C LEU A 4 3.46 -9.89 22.53
N LEU A 5 3.28 -10.89 21.67
CA LEU A 5 3.83 -11.03 20.34
C LEU A 5 3.61 -9.73 19.55
N ILE A 6 4.69 -9.05 19.15
CA ILE A 6 4.62 -8.05 18.09
C ILE A 6 5.57 -8.50 16.98
N ASN A 7 5.01 -9.31 16.08
CA ASN A 7 5.45 -9.44 14.70
C ASN A 7 5.36 -8.06 14.03
N GLY A 8 6.36 -7.22 14.24
CA GLY A 8 6.46 -5.90 13.64
C GLY A 8 7.29 -5.94 12.37
N ASN A 9 6.65 -6.28 11.24
CA ASN A 9 7.16 -6.11 9.89
C ASN A 9 7.35 -4.60 9.59
N ARG A 10 8.44 -4.01 10.08
CA ARG A 10 8.84 -2.63 9.81
C ARG A 10 9.57 -2.56 8.46
N LYS A 11 8.84 -2.58 7.34
CA LYS A 11 9.39 -2.16 6.04
C LYS A 11 9.25 -0.65 5.91
N GLY A 12 10.34 0.06 6.20
CA GLY A 12 10.47 1.49 6.00
C GLY A 12 10.59 1.81 4.50
N TYR A 13 9.77 2.74 4.03
CA TYR A 13 9.96 3.38 2.73
C TYR A 13 11.08 4.42 2.84
N GLY A 14 12.30 3.90 2.81
CA GLY A 14 13.51 4.67 2.66
C GLY A 14 14.50 3.81 1.90
N TYR A 15 14.41 3.80 0.58
CA TYR A 15 15.49 3.23 -0.24
C TYR A 15 16.00 4.28 -1.22
N PHE A 16 17.00 5.00 -0.70
CA PHE A 16 18.06 5.61 -1.48
C PHE A 16 18.58 4.59 -2.49
N MET A 17 18.52 4.95 -3.78
CA MET A 17 19.05 4.12 -4.84
C MET A 17 20.58 4.28 -4.88
N SER A 18 21.31 3.34 -4.28
CA SER A 18 22.73 3.15 -4.55
C SER A 18 23.02 1.69 -4.92
N LYS A 19 23.25 1.50 -6.24
CA LYS A 19 23.87 0.35 -6.94
C LYS A 19 23.12 -1.00 -6.94
N THR A 20 22.59 -1.30 -8.14
CA THR A 20 22.58 -2.62 -8.82
C THR A 20 22.02 -3.81 -8.05
N LYS A 21 20.71 -4.04 -8.12
CA LYS A 21 20.12 -5.40 -8.09
C LYS A 21 18.92 -5.48 -9.05
N LYS A 22 18.86 -6.56 -9.81
CA LYS A 22 17.90 -6.84 -10.89
C LYS A 22 16.47 -6.83 -10.34
N VAL A 23 15.56 -6.14 -11.03
CA VAL A 23 14.14 -6.02 -10.65
C VAL A 23 13.42 -7.31 -11.04
N ASP A 24 12.91 -8.07 -10.06
CA ASP A 24 12.15 -9.30 -10.30
C ASP A 24 10.70 -8.96 -10.71
N LEU A 25 10.40 -9.10 -12.00
CA LEU A 25 9.15 -8.67 -12.65
C LEU A 25 7.88 -9.50 -12.34
N LYS A 26 7.93 -10.51 -11.45
CA LYS A 26 6.78 -11.38 -11.16
C LYS A 26 5.95 -10.98 -9.94
N ASN A 27 6.29 -9.88 -9.30
CA ASN A 27 5.68 -9.44 -8.05
C ASN A 27 5.42 -7.92 -8.09
N LEU A 28 4.80 -7.43 -9.17
CA LEU A 28 4.31 -6.06 -9.23
C LEU A 28 3.24 -5.94 -8.13
N GLU A 29 3.62 -5.39 -6.97
CA GLU A 29 2.74 -5.35 -5.81
C GLU A 29 1.52 -4.49 -6.15
N PRO A 30 0.31 -4.83 -5.66
CA PRO A 30 -0.87 -3.97 -5.77
C PRO A 30 -0.60 -2.55 -5.23
N GLU A 31 0.41 -2.43 -4.39
CA GLU A 31 0.92 -1.17 -3.85
C GLU A 31 1.55 -0.25 -4.92
N GLU A 32 2.09 -0.77 -6.02
CA GLU A 32 2.57 0.05 -7.16
C GLU A 32 1.40 0.58 -8.00
N GLN A 33 0.41 -0.26 -8.31
CA GLN A 33 -0.79 0.16 -9.03
C GLN A 33 -1.54 1.26 -8.27
N LEU A 34 -1.75 1.06 -6.96
CA LEU A 34 -2.40 2.05 -6.10
C LEU A 34 -1.67 3.40 -6.08
N LYS A 35 -0.33 3.42 -6.16
CA LYS A 35 0.42 4.68 -6.23
C LYS A 35 0.12 5.44 -7.52
N TYR A 36 0.06 4.76 -8.66
CA TYR A 36 -0.27 5.38 -9.93
C TYR A 36 -1.73 5.86 -9.97
N GLU A 37 -2.68 5.08 -9.47
CA GLU A 37 -4.08 5.51 -9.34
C GLU A 37 -4.21 6.77 -8.48
N ILE A 38 -3.52 6.83 -7.35
CA ILE A 38 -3.55 8.01 -6.48
C ILE A 38 -2.85 9.21 -7.16
N ALA A 39 -1.80 8.97 -7.93
CA ALA A 39 -1.16 10.02 -8.71
C ALA A 39 -2.10 10.56 -9.80
N GLU A 40 -2.92 9.71 -10.41
CA GLU A 40 -3.98 10.09 -11.35
C GLU A 40 -5.08 10.91 -10.66
N GLU A 41 -5.58 10.45 -9.51
CA GLU A 41 -6.57 11.19 -8.70
C GLU A 41 -6.06 12.59 -8.29
N LEU A 42 -4.75 12.75 -8.10
CA LEU A 42 -4.12 14.02 -7.76
C LEU A 42 -3.69 14.85 -8.97
N GLY A 43 -3.85 14.35 -10.20
CA GLY A 43 -3.43 15.04 -11.43
C GLY A 43 -1.90 15.13 -11.60
N LEU A 44 -1.15 14.24 -10.93
CA LEU A 44 0.31 14.18 -10.97
C LEU A 44 0.83 13.02 -11.83
N LEU A 45 -0.07 12.23 -12.42
CA LEU A 45 0.27 11.05 -13.21
C LEU A 45 1.23 11.39 -14.35
N ASP A 46 0.92 12.40 -15.15
CA ASP A 46 1.73 12.79 -16.31
C ASP A 46 3.17 13.12 -15.92
N LYS A 47 3.34 13.78 -14.77
CA LYS A 47 4.64 14.18 -14.23
C LYS A 47 5.42 12.97 -13.70
N VAL A 48 4.74 12.05 -13.01
CA VAL A 48 5.35 10.81 -12.52
C VAL A 48 5.77 9.90 -13.67
N VAL A 49 4.94 9.79 -14.71
CA VAL A 49 5.24 8.98 -15.90
C VAL A 49 6.38 9.59 -16.71
N SER A 50 6.42 10.91 -16.85
CA SER A 50 7.43 11.60 -17.67
C SER A 50 8.77 11.80 -16.94
N GLU A 51 8.74 12.28 -15.69
CA GLU A 51 9.93 12.70 -14.94
C GLU A 51 10.31 11.74 -13.80
N GLY A 52 9.40 10.82 -13.44
CA GLY A 52 9.55 9.88 -12.34
C GLY A 52 9.17 10.47 -10.98
N TRP A 53 9.01 9.59 -9.98
CA TRP A 53 8.65 9.97 -8.60
C TRP A 53 9.56 11.00 -7.92
N LYS A 54 10.81 11.12 -8.40
CA LYS A 54 11.81 12.08 -7.89
C LYS A 54 11.47 13.54 -8.19
N SER A 55 10.59 13.81 -9.16
CA SER A 55 10.18 15.17 -9.53
C SER A 55 9.05 15.73 -8.66
N LEU A 56 8.43 14.89 -7.84
CA LEU A 56 7.40 15.31 -6.90
C LEU A 56 8.02 15.98 -5.69
N SER A 57 7.40 17.07 -5.25
CA SER A 57 7.72 17.71 -3.98
C SER A 57 7.32 16.82 -2.81
N ALA A 58 7.98 16.97 -1.66
CA ALA A 58 7.67 16.22 -0.44
C ALA A 58 6.19 16.33 -0.01
N LYS A 59 5.52 17.45 -0.36
CA LYS A 59 4.10 17.66 -0.09
C LYS A 59 3.22 16.78 -0.98
N GLU A 60 3.58 16.60 -2.25
CA GLU A 60 2.88 15.75 -3.21
C GLU A 60 3.10 14.28 -2.92
N THR A 61 4.36 13.85 -2.76
CA THR A 61 4.69 12.47 -2.40
C THR A 61 4.11 12.09 -1.03
N GLY A 62 4.11 13.02 -0.07
CA GLY A 62 3.50 12.83 1.24
C GLY A 62 1.98 12.63 1.18
N ARG A 63 1.28 13.36 0.29
CA ARG A 63 -0.15 13.16 0.05
C ARG A 63 -0.44 11.77 -0.54
N ILE A 64 0.35 11.35 -1.52
CA ILE A 64 0.23 10.03 -2.15
C ILE A 64 0.42 8.91 -1.11
N GLY A 65 1.48 9.01 -0.29
CA GLY A 65 1.74 8.04 0.79
C GLY A 65 0.65 8.00 1.86
N GLY A 66 0.06 9.16 2.19
CA GLY A 66 -1.06 9.26 3.14
C GLY A 66 -2.31 8.57 2.62
N LEU A 67 -2.68 8.82 1.35
CA LEU A 67 -3.84 8.18 0.70
C LEU A 67 -3.65 6.67 0.54
N MET A 68 -2.44 6.23 0.18
CA MET A 68 -2.09 4.81 0.09
C MET A 68 -2.30 4.10 1.44
N THR A 69 -1.83 4.72 2.54
CA THR A 69 -2.00 4.17 3.88
C THR A 69 -3.48 4.10 4.28
N LYS A 70 -4.26 5.12 3.94
CA LYS A 70 -5.71 5.16 4.21
C LYS A 70 -6.44 4.04 3.47
N LYS A 71 -6.23 3.90 2.15
CA LYS A 71 -6.86 2.83 1.34
C LYS A 71 -6.47 1.44 1.86
N LYS A 72 -5.21 1.23 2.25
CA LYS A 72 -4.74 -0.05 2.82
C LYS A 72 -5.45 -0.39 4.14
N LYS A 73 -5.66 0.60 5.01
CA LYS A 73 -6.39 0.41 6.28
C LYS A 73 -7.87 0.09 6.05
N GLU A 74 -8.51 0.78 5.11
CA GLU A 74 -9.91 0.54 4.76
C GLU A 74 -10.13 -0.84 4.14
N MET A 75 -9.24 -1.26 3.24
CA MET A 75 -9.28 -2.60 2.65
C MET A 75 -9.15 -3.69 3.71
N GLN A 76 -8.20 -3.56 4.64
CA GLN A 76 -8.06 -4.52 5.74
C GLN A 76 -9.30 -4.57 6.64
N ALA A 77 -9.93 -3.42 6.90
CA ALA A 77 -11.14 -3.36 7.70
C ALA A 77 -12.33 -4.03 6.98
N LYS A 78 -12.43 -3.90 5.65
CA LYS A 78 -13.45 -4.58 4.85
C LYS A 78 -13.23 -6.09 4.81
N LEU A 79 -12.00 -6.53 4.53
CA LEU A 79 -11.66 -7.95 4.50
C LEU A 79 -12.03 -8.63 5.83
N LYS A 80 -11.72 -8.01 6.96
CA LYS A 80 -12.12 -8.55 8.28
C LYS A 80 -13.63 -8.69 8.45
N LYS A 81 -14.41 -7.69 8.00
CA LYS A 81 -15.87 -7.76 8.07
C LYS A 81 -16.43 -8.84 7.17
N GLU A 82 -15.88 -8.98 5.96
CA GLU A 82 -16.27 -10.03 5.01
C GLU A 82 -15.92 -11.42 5.55
N ASP A 83 -14.79 -11.57 6.23
CA ASP A 83 -14.38 -12.82 6.89
C ASP A 83 -15.32 -13.15 8.06
N GLU A 84 -15.64 -12.17 8.91
CA GLU A 84 -16.62 -12.32 10.00
C GLU A 84 -18.02 -12.69 9.47
N GLU A 85 -18.50 -12.04 8.41
CA GLU A 85 -19.78 -12.37 7.77
C GLU A 85 -19.78 -13.77 7.17
N ARG A 86 -18.67 -14.21 6.57
CA ARG A 86 -18.53 -15.58 6.03
C ARG A 86 -18.52 -16.62 7.13
N GLU A 87 -17.83 -16.38 8.24
CA GLU A 87 -17.83 -17.28 9.38
C GLU A 87 -19.24 -17.43 9.97
N LEU A 88 -19.97 -16.31 10.14
CA LEU A 88 -21.36 -16.32 10.62
C LEU A 88 -22.31 -17.07 9.67
N LEU A 89 -22.15 -16.91 8.35
CA LEU A 89 -22.96 -17.63 7.35
C LEU A 89 -22.67 -19.14 7.36
N ILE A 90 -21.42 -19.54 7.60
CA ILE A 90 -21.05 -20.96 7.71
C ILE A 90 -21.63 -21.56 8.99
N GLU A 91 -21.60 -20.84 10.11
CA GLU A 91 -22.23 -21.27 11.36
C GLU A 91 -23.77 -21.34 11.26
N GLU A 92 -24.41 -20.45 10.50
CA GLU A 92 -25.87 -20.47 10.28
C GLU A 92 -26.33 -21.64 9.38
N LEU A 93 -25.46 -22.11 8.47
CA LEU A 93 -25.75 -23.19 7.53
C LEU A 93 -25.43 -24.60 8.06
N LEU A 94 -24.76 -24.71 9.22
CA LEU A 94 -24.39 -25.97 9.89
C LEU A 94 -25.42 -26.37 10.97
#